data_AF-Q7R7R9-F1
#
_entry.id   AF-Q7R7R9-F1
#
_cell.length_a   1.000
_cell.length_b   1.000
_cell.length_c   1.000
_cell.angle_alpha   90.00
_cell.angle_beta   90.00
_cell.angle_gamma   90.00
#
_symmetry.space_group_name_H-M   'P 1'
#
loop_
_entity.id
_entity.type
_entity.pdbx_description
1 polymer ?
#
loop_
_entity_poly.entity_id
_entity_poly.type
_entity_poly.pdbx_seq_one_letter_code
_entity_poly.pdbx_strand_id
1 'polypeptide(L)'
;MNKQMCEKFQEVRSSLPDQLNSSGYYQFKDEDFLNKYCDSNQCQSDYDRISAGCLYLLDQLYSDSGVLPSPKDSNPYIVDYILIWLSYMLNLPNSKEEDNIKVFYSSHINSCDKYKTEISELKYRDNDYDNYKGLIDKRKEFLYMDNNIVPKFYEAFKSLCNLYNELDYETKNCENYLEGDNEFDKKYKELKDYDITNSSPYKEMLSTLSTDYDDFKKECKDISSSTSKESEQSPGRIHGQTPVDSSGEDADNLVKLFAQDSESSFGQISEVTSSSSSIVSKLIPVLLIFGAIPIFLGISYKVNNKELKKYFHYIYVNVNKKIIRFLTFYISIHYLDFGKEFKNI
;
A
#
# COMPACT_ATOMS: atom_id res chain seq x y z
N MET A 1 -3.14 9.19 -10.23
CA MET A 1 -2.40 9.15 -8.94
C MET A 1 -3.38 8.68 -7.87
N ASN A 2 -2.91 8.18 -6.73
CA ASN A 2 -3.79 7.91 -5.58
C ASN A 2 -3.01 8.04 -4.26
N LYS A 3 -3.74 7.95 -3.14
CA LYS A 3 -3.14 8.04 -1.80
C LYS A 3 -2.02 7.03 -1.56
N GLN A 4 -2.25 5.77 -1.92
CA GLN A 4 -1.27 4.69 -1.70
C GLN A 4 0.04 4.95 -2.44
N MET A 5 -0.02 5.46 -3.68
CA MET A 5 1.18 5.86 -4.43
C MET A 5 1.93 6.98 -3.71
N CYS A 6 1.22 8.01 -3.26
CA CYS A 6 1.80 9.16 -2.56
C CYS A 6 2.38 8.81 -1.19
N GLU A 7 1.82 7.82 -0.49
CA GLU A 7 2.39 7.24 0.73
C GLU A 7 3.76 6.62 0.44
N LYS A 8 3.93 5.87 -0.66
CA LYS A 8 5.24 5.29 -1.02
C LYS A 8 6.31 6.34 -1.32
N PHE A 9 5.94 7.42 -2.01
CA PHE A 9 6.86 8.56 -2.17
C PHE A 9 7.17 9.25 -0.85
N GLN A 10 6.22 9.32 0.08
CA GLN A 10 6.44 9.87 1.42
C GLN A 10 7.37 8.99 2.27
N GLU A 11 7.24 7.67 2.20
CA GLU A 11 8.15 6.72 2.86
C GLU A 11 9.59 6.95 2.39
N VAL A 12 9.81 7.05 1.07
CA VAL A 12 11.13 7.37 0.52
C VAL A 12 11.63 8.73 1.00
N ARG A 13 10.83 9.80 0.91
CA ARG A 13 11.23 11.14 1.40
C ARG A 13 11.52 11.18 2.90
N SER A 14 10.92 10.28 3.68
CA SER A 14 11.13 10.20 5.12
C SER A 14 12.49 9.56 5.45
N SER A 15 12.96 8.60 4.65
CA SER A 15 14.29 7.98 4.79
C SER A 15 15.39 8.78 4.08
N LEU A 16 15.09 9.25 2.86
CA LEU A 16 15.94 10.03 1.95
C LEU A 16 15.23 11.36 1.59
N PRO A 17 15.43 12.41 2.41
CA PRO A 17 14.85 13.73 2.16
C PRO A 17 15.30 14.32 0.83
N ASP A 18 14.38 15.07 0.22
CA ASP A 18 14.53 15.74 -1.07
C ASP A 18 15.14 17.15 -0.94
N GLN A 19 15.92 17.36 0.13
CA GLN A 19 16.62 18.59 0.47
C GLN A 19 18.01 18.26 1.02
N LEU A 20 18.98 19.12 0.71
CA LEU A 20 20.34 19.03 1.25
C LEU A 20 20.42 19.73 2.60
N ASN A 21 21.34 19.28 3.45
CA ASN A 21 21.68 19.99 4.68
C ASN A 21 22.37 21.34 4.38
N SER A 22 22.60 22.14 5.42
CA SER A 22 23.30 23.43 5.32
C SER A 22 24.71 23.34 4.70
N SER A 23 25.31 22.15 4.72
CA SER A 23 26.64 21.88 4.16
C SER A 23 26.57 21.33 2.72
N GLY A 24 25.38 21.20 2.13
CA GLY A 24 25.20 20.73 0.75
C GLY A 24 25.25 19.22 0.57
N TYR A 25 25.05 18.43 1.63
CA TYR A 25 25.03 16.96 1.57
C TYR A 25 23.62 16.40 1.82
N TYR A 26 23.34 15.23 1.26
CA TYR A 26 22.13 14.48 1.60
C TYR A 26 22.13 14.09 3.08
N GLN A 27 20.93 13.99 3.63
CA GLN A 27 20.72 13.43 4.96
C GLN A 27 20.02 12.08 4.80
N PHE A 28 20.39 11.09 5.58
CA PHE A 28 19.70 9.80 5.60
C PHE A 28 19.20 9.57 7.01
N LYS A 29 17.88 9.44 7.16
CA LYS A 29 17.22 9.39 8.47
C LYS A 29 16.98 7.96 8.96
N ASP A 30 16.75 7.04 8.04
CA ASP A 30 16.57 5.62 8.31
C ASP A 30 17.40 4.85 7.29
N GLU A 31 18.60 4.44 7.70
CA GLU A 31 19.54 3.72 6.83
C GLU A 31 19.04 2.30 6.53
N ASP A 32 18.31 1.68 7.47
CA ASP A 32 17.89 0.28 7.36
C ASP A 32 16.72 0.07 6.39
N PHE A 33 15.80 1.03 6.30
CA PHE A 33 14.63 0.95 5.42
C PHE A 33 15.00 0.67 3.95
N LEU A 34 16.00 1.36 3.41
CA LEU A 34 16.45 1.23 2.03
C LEU A 34 17.56 0.18 1.82
N ASN A 35 18.25 -0.25 2.90
CA ASN A 35 19.40 -1.16 2.81
C ASN A 35 19.09 -2.45 2.04
N LYS A 36 17.88 -3.03 2.18
CA LYS A 36 17.47 -4.23 1.42
C LYS A 36 17.44 -4.04 -0.10
N TYR A 37 17.37 -2.81 -0.59
CA TYR A 37 17.42 -2.49 -2.01
C TYR A 37 18.83 -2.21 -2.53
N CYS A 38 19.83 -2.04 -1.66
CA CYS A 38 21.24 -1.92 -2.07
C CYS A 38 21.91 -3.27 -2.36
N ASP A 39 22.94 -3.25 -3.21
CA ASP A 39 23.80 -4.42 -3.42
C ASP A 39 24.52 -4.76 -2.11
N SER A 40 24.65 -6.06 -1.80
CA SER A 40 25.15 -6.55 -0.50
C SER A 40 24.35 -6.12 0.74
N ASN A 41 23.12 -5.61 0.56
CA ASN A 41 22.24 -5.11 1.63
C ASN A 41 22.81 -3.92 2.44
N GLN A 42 23.75 -3.17 1.86
CA GLN A 42 24.32 -1.98 2.50
C GLN A 42 24.56 -0.90 1.45
N CYS A 43 24.02 0.30 1.69
CA CYS A 43 24.24 1.44 0.81
C CYS A 43 25.46 2.24 1.28
N GLN A 44 26.50 2.34 0.45
CA GLN A 44 27.77 2.98 0.79
C GLN A 44 27.89 4.41 0.26
N SER A 45 27.19 4.73 -0.82
CA SER A 45 27.21 6.04 -1.47
C SER A 45 25.82 6.70 -1.51
N ASP A 46 25.80 8.01 -1.78
CA ASP A 46 24.55 8.73 -2.02
C ASP A 46 23.80 8.16 -3.24
N TYR A 47 24.53 7.77 -4.30
CA TYR A 47 23.94 7.10 -5.45
C TYR A 47 23.39 5.72 -5.11
N ASP A 48 24.02 4.95 -4.22
CA ASP A 48 23.48 3.65 -3.78
C ASP A 48 22.13 3.86 -3.11
N ARG A 49 22.02 4.87 -2.25
CA ARG A 49 20.80 5.19 -1.50
C ARG A 49 19.70 5.75 -2.42
N ILE A 50 20.05 6.59 -3.39
CA ILE A 50 19.12 7.07 -4.42
C ILE A 50 18.63 5.90 -5.28
N SER A 51 19.52 4.98 -5.67
CA SER A 51 19.17 3.77 -6.40
C SER A 51 18.25 2.86 -5.59
N ALA A 52 18.52 2.67 -4.30
CA ALA A 52 17.66 1.93 -3.41
C ALA A 52 16.25 2.55 -3.28
N GLY A 53 16.15 3.88 -3.19
CA GLY A 53 14.87 4.58 -3.21
C GLY A 53 14.11 4.35 -4.53
N CYS A 54 14.81 4.38 -5.67
CA CYS A 54 14.23 4.09 -6.98
C CYS A 54 13.71 2.65 -7.07
N LEU A 55 14.52 1.67 -6.66
CA LEU A 55 14.12 0.26 -6.61
C LEU A 55 12.94 0.02 -5.67
N TYR A 56 12.92 0.67 -4.51
CA TYR A 56 11.78 0.61 -3.59
C TYR A 56 10.50 1.09 -4.26
N LEU A 57 10.52 2.25 -4.94
CA LEU A 57 9.33 2.76 -5.62
C LEU A 57 8.87 1.82 -6.74
N LEU A 58 9.81 1.31 -7.54
CA LEU A 58 9.50 0.36 -8.62
C LEU A 58 8.93 -0.95 -8.06
N ASP A 59 9.52 -1.48 -6.98
CA ASP A 59 9.03 -2.67 -6.30
C ASP A 59 7.63 -2.45 -5.72
N GLN A 60 7.42 -1.39 -4.94
CA GLN A 60 6.12 -1.19 -4.30
C GLN A 60 5.00 -0.82 -5.28
N LEU A 61 5.32 -0.20 -6.41
CA LEU A 61 4.32 0.28 -7.38
C LEU A 61 4.13 -0.64 -8.59
N TYR A 62 5.06 -1.56 -8.86
CA TYR A 62 4.99 -2.51 -9.96
C TYR A 62 5.15 -3.99 -9.57
N SER A 63 5.56 -4.33 -8.34
CA SER A 63 5.61 -5.73 -7.85
C SER A 63 4.26 -6.13 -7.25
N ASP A 64 3.82 -7.39 -7.45
CA ASP A 64 2.58 -7.95 -6.86
C ASP A 64 2.69 -8.13 -5.32
N SER A 65 3.82 -7.74 -4.72
CA SER A 65 4.13 -7.98 -3.31
C SER A 65 3.49 -7.02 -2.30
N GLY A 66 2.70 -6.02 -2.74
CA GLY A 66 1.51 -5.62 -2.00
C GLY A 66 1.24 -4.13 -1.77
N VAL A 67 0.50 -3.51 -2.69
CA VAL A 67 -0.88 -2.99 -2.52
C VAL A 67 -1.33 -2.36 -3.85
N LEU A 68 -2.65 -2.40 -4.08
CA LEU A 68 -3.36 -2.08 -5.33
C LEU A 68 -3.16 -0.63 -5.84
N PRO A 69 -3.45 -0.37 -7.13
CA PRO A 69 -3.88 -1.37 -8.11
C PRO A 69 -2.66 -2.07 -8.73
N SER A 70 -2.84 -3.33 -9.16
CA SER A 70 -1.78 -4.21 -9.67
C SER A 70 -0.94 -3.51 -10.75
N PRO A 71 0.30 -3.92 -11.07
CA PRO A 71 1.05 -3.39 -12.21
C PRO A 71 0.24 -3.33 -13.52
N LYS A 72 -0.77 -4.21 -13.72
CA LYS A 72 -1.70 -4.17 -14.87
C LYS A 72 -2.71 -3.02 -14.81
N ASP A 73 -3.05 -2.55 -13.62
CA ASP A 73 -4.02 -1.51 -13.30
C ASP A 73 -3.35 -0.22 -12.77
N SER A 74 -2.03 -0.22 -12.54
CA SER A 74 -1.21 0.91 -12.10
C SER A 74 -1.28 2.04 -13.13
N ASN A 75 -1.26 3.30 -12.73
CA ASN A 75 -1.19 4.38 -13.71
C ASN A 75 0.05 4.15 -14.62
N PRO A 76 -0.07 3.95 -15.95
CA PRO A 76 1.10 3.71 -16.81
C PRO A 76 2.14 4.83 -16.70
N TYR A 77 1.72 6.02 -16.29
CA TYR A 77 2.57 7.20 -16.05
C TYR A 77 3.27 7.20 -14.69
N ILE A 78 3.09 6.18 -13.83
CA ILE A 78 3.72 6.16 -12.50
C ILE A 78 5.24 6.05 -12.58
N VAL A 79 5.77 5.29 -13.55
CA VAL A 79 7.21 5.28 -13.84
C VAL A 79 7.72 6.67 -14.16
N ASP A 80 6.96 7.51 -14.85
CA ASP A 80 7.40 8.87 -15.18
C ASP A 80 7.62 9.69 -13.92
N TYR A 81 6.70 9.62 -12.96
CA TYR A 81 6.87 10.26 -11.66
C TYR A 81 8.10 9.75 -10.92
N ILE A 82 8.38 8.44 -10.96
CA ILE A 82 9.59 7.85 -10.37
C ILE A 82 10.85 8.39 -11.05
N LEU A 83 10.86 8.47 -12.38
CA LEU A 83 12.01 8.97 -13.15
C LEU A 83 12.22 10.47 -12.94
N ILE A 84 11.15 11.26 -12.78
CA ILE A 84 11.25 12.68 -12.48
C ILE A 84 11.79 12.90 -11.07
N TRP A 85 11.30 12.14 -10.08
CA TRP A 85 11.88 12.13 -8.74
C TRP A 85 13.36 11.77 -8.79
N LEU A 86 13.73 10.72 -9.54
CA LEU A 86 15.12 10.30 -9.68
C LEU A 86 15.98 11.41 -10.32
N SER A 87 15.49 12.04 -11.39
CA SER A 87 16.17 13.17 -12.05
C SER A 87 16.34 14.35 -11.11
N TYR A 88 15.30 14.70 -10.34
CA TYR A 88 15.36 15.74 -9.33
C TYR A 88 16.42 15.41 -8.26
N MET A 89 16.39 14.20 -7.72
CA MET A 89 17.32 13.78 -6.68
C MET A 89 18.76 13.81 -7.18
N LEU A 90 19.06 13.28 -8.37
CA LEU A 90 20.42 13.25 -8.93
C LEU A 90 21.00 14.63 -9.25
N ASN A 91 20.15 15.61 -9.52
CA ASN A 91 20.55 16.99 -9.82
C ASN A 91 20.40 17.93 -8.62
N LEU A 92 19.98 17.42 -7.45
CA LEU A 92 19.80 18.21 -6.24
C LEU A 92 21.12 18.87 -5.76
N PRO A 93 22.27 18.17 -5.73
CA PRO A 93 23.56 18.81 -5.55
C PRO A 93 23.88 19.49 -6.87
N ASN A 94 23.90 20.82 -6.89
CA ASN A 94 24.29 21.62 -8.06
C ASN A 94 25.79 21.45 -8.39
N SER A 95 26.24 20.23 -8.67
CA SER A 95 27.60 19.94 -9.12
C SER A 95 27.73 20.30 -10.60
N LYS A 96 28.83 20.96 -10.95
CA LYS A 96 29.17 21.33 -12.34
C LYS A 96 29.87 20.19 -13.10
N GLU A 97 29.89 18.99 -12.53
CA GLU A 97 30.63 17.86 -13.06
C GLU A 97 29.79 17.08 -14.09
N GLU A 98 30.40 16.02 -14.63
CA GLU A 98 29.84 15.09 -15.60
C GLU A 98 28.36 14.77 -15.36
N ASP A 99 27.59 14.54 -16.44
CA ASP A 99 26.15 14.31 -16.38
C ASP A 99 25.77 13.23 -15.35
N ASN A 100 25.34 13.68 -14.15
CA ASN A 100 25.05 12.84 -12.98
C ASN A 100 24.12 11.68 -13.33
N ILE A 101 23.16 11.93 -14.24
CA ILE A 101 22.20 10.93 -14.71
C ILE A 101 22.92 9.85 -15.52
N LYS A 102 23.80 10.22 -16.45
CA LYS A 102 24.57 9.22 -17.24
C LYS A 102 25.44 8.36 -16.34
N VAL A 103 26.16 8.97 -15.40
CA VAL A 103 27.01 8.26 -14.44
C VAL A 103 26.19 7.29 -13.61
N PHE A 104 25.08 7.75 -13.03
CA PHE A 104 24.16 6.93 -12.26
C PHE A 104 23.59 5.76 -13.09
N TYR A 105 23.14 6.04 -14.33
CA TYR A 105 22.56 5.02 -15.20
C TYR A 105 23.55 3.90 -15.51
N SER A 106 24.79 4.25 -15.83
CA SER A 106 25.83 3.26 -16.12
C SER A 106 26.23 2.45 -14.88
N SER A 107 26.36 3.12 -13.74
CA SER A 107 26.90 2.53 -12.50
C SER A 107 25.88 1.80 -11.64
N HIS A 108 24.58 2.03 -11.84
CA HIS A 108 23.50 1.43 -11.05
C HIS A 108 22.49 0.71 -11.95
N ILE A 109 21.82 1.42 -12.86
CA ILE A 109 20.74 0.84 -13.68
C ILE A 109 21.26 -0.29 -14.59
N ASN A 110 22.43 -0.11 -15.21
CA ASN A 110 23.02 -1.12 -16.10
C ASN A 110 23.74 -2.26 -15.35
N SER A 111 24.34 -1.97 -14.20
CA SER A 111 25.23 -2.89 -13.47
C SER A 111 24.48 -3.74 -12.45
N CYS A 112 23.54 -3.17 -11.69
CA CYS A 112 22.89 -3.81 -10.56
C CYS A 112 21.87 -4.87 -11.02
N ASP A 113 22.01 -6.09 -10.49
CA ASP A 113 21.20 -7.23 -10.89
C ASP A 113 19.71 -7.09 -10.52
N LYS A 114 19.39 -6.28 -9.50
CA LYS A 114 18.00 -6.04 -9.10
C LYS A 114 17.18 -5.33 -10.18
N TYR A 115 17.79 -4.45 -10.97
CA TYR A 115 17.09 -3.82 -12.10
C TYR A 115 16.89 -4.77 -13.29
N LYS A 116 17.76 -5.77 -13.44
CA LYS A 116 17.74 -6.73 -14.55
C LYS A 116 16.99 -8.03 -14.21
N THR A 117 16.60 -8.20 -12.95
CA THR A 117 15.85 -9.38 -12.49
C THR A 117 14.49 -9.42 -13.17
N GLU A 118 14.13 -10.57 -13.71
CA GLU A 118 12.86 -10.77 -14.42
C GLU A 118 11.67 -10.67 -13.47
N ILE A 119 10.65 -9.94 -13.91
CA ILE A 119 9.39 -9.66 -13.21
C ILE A 119 8.26 -10.10 -14.13
N SER A 120 7.68 -11.23 -13.80
CA SER A 120 6.67 -11.91 -14.61
C SER A 120 5.45 -11.02 -14.92
N GLU A 121 5.14 -10.09 -14.03
CA GLU A 121 4.02 -9.17 -14.05
C GLU A 121 4.18 -8.09 -15.13
N LEU A 122 5.43 -7.70 -15.45
CA LEU A 122 5.71 -6.70 -16.48
C LEU A 122 5.51 -7.27 -17.89
N LYS A 123 5.66 -8.58 -18.07
CA LYS A 123 5.49 -9.25 -19.37
C LYS A 123 4.09 -9.06 -19.96
N TYR A 124 3.07 -8.94 -19.11
CA TYR A 124 1.66 -8.95 -19.56
C TYR A 124 1.16 -7.61 -20.10
N ARG A 125 1.88 -6.49 -19.89
CA ARG A 125 1.34 -5.17 -20.25
C ARG A 125 1.50 -4.84 -21.73
N ASP A 126 2.65 -5.17 -22.32
CA ASP A 126 2.94 -4.91 -23.75
C ASP A 126 3.94 -5.91 -24.38
N ASN A 127 4.43 -6.94 -23.67
CA ASN A 127 5.59 -7.78 -24.05
C ASN A 127 6.90 -7.01 -24.35
N ASP A 128 6.98 -5.70 -24.07
CA ASP A 128 8.14 -4.87 -24.45
C ASP A 128 9.31 -4.95 -23.46
N TYR A 129 9.06 -5.35 -22.22
CA TYR A 129 10.06 -5.46 -21.17
C TYR A 129 9.61 -6.42 -20.07
N ASP A 130 10.59 -7.07 -19.43
CA ASP A 130 10.35 -8.07 -18.40
C ASP A 130 11.10 -7.75 -17.10
N ASN A 131 11.71 -6.59 -16.97
CA ASN A 131 12.45 -6.16 -15.80
C ASN A 131 12.40 -4.64 -15.65
N TYR A 132 12.83 -4.11 -14.50
CA TYR A 132 12.79 -2.67 -14.23
C TYR A 132 13.69 -1.87 -15.17
N LYS A 133 14.85 -2.39 -15.55
CA LYS A 133 15.73 -1.72 -16.51
C LYS A 133 15.00 -1.50 -17.84
N GLY A 134 14.30 -2.52 -18.36
CA GLY A 134 13.53 -2.40 -19.60
C GLY A 134 12.38 -1.39 -19.48
N LEU A 135 11.68 -1.35 -18.34
CA LEU A 135 10.67 -0.34 -18.04
C LEU A 135 11.26 1.08 -18.06
N ILE A 136 12.41 1.28 -17.40
CA ILE A 136 13.13 2.55 -17.36
C ILE A 136 13.61 2.93 -18.77
N ASP A 137 14.20 2.00 -19.54
CA ASP A 137 14.69 2.24 -20.89
C ASP A 137 13.59 2.75 -21.82
N LYS A 138 12.35 2.27 -21.66
CA LYS A 138 11.17 2.68 -22.46
C LYS A 138 10.70 4.10 -22.13
N ARG A 139 10.94 4.60 -20.91
CA ARG A 139 10.50 5.92 -20.44
C ARG A 139 11.65 6.85 -20.05
N LYS A 140 12.89 6.51 -20.42
CA LYS A 140 14.10 7.22 -19.97
C LYS A 140 14.15 8.70 -20.37
N GLU A 141 13.37 9.14 -21.36
CA GLU A 141 13.21 10.55 -21.70
C GLU A 141 12.83 11.43 -20.50
N PHE A 142 12.06 10.92 -19.53
CA PHE A 142 11.71 11.64 -18.31
C PHE A 142 12.87 11.82 -17.33
N LEU A 143 13.95 11.03 -17.45
CA LEU A 143 15.17 11.29 -16.69
C LEU A 143 15.89 12.54 -17.20
N TYR A 144 15.99 12.67 -18.52
CA TYR A 144 16.83 13.68 -19.19
C TYR A 144 16.07 14.97 -19.55
N MET A 145 15.06 15.31 -18.77
CA MET A 145 14.31 16.55 -18.98
C MET A 145 15.12 17.79 -18.58
N ASP A 146 14.63 18.95 -19.01
CA ASP A 146 15.23 20.25 -18.71
C ASP A 146 15.32 20.44 -17.18
N ASN A 147 16.54 20.71 -16.71
CA ASN A 147 16.84 20.94 -15.30
C ASN A 147 16.10 22.14 -14.71
N ASN A 148 15.55 23.04 -15.52
CA ASN A 148 14.70 24.15 -15.07
C ASN A 148 13.24 23.73 -14.87
N ILE A 149 12.81 22.63 -15.52
CA ILE A 149 11.44 22.11 -15.46
C ILE A 149 11.31 21.05 -14.37
N VAL A 150 12.27 20.13 -14.27
CA VAL A 150 12.25 19.00 -13.32
C VAL A 150 11.95 19.46 -11.88
N PRO A 151 12.64 20.48 -11.30
CA PRO A 151 12.33 20.95 -9.95
C PRO A 151 10.92 21.50 -9.80
N LYS A 152 10.44 22.29 -10.78
CA LYS A 152 9.08 22.86 -10.73
C LYS A 152 8.01 21.78 -10.80
N PHE A 153 8.21 20.80 -11.67
CA PHE A 153 7.30 19.68 -11.78
C PHE A 153 7.31 18.85 -10.50
N TYR A 154 8.49 18.53 -9.96
CA TYR A 154 8.61 17.74 -8.74
C TYR A 154 7.92 18.42 -7.56
N GLU A 155 8.07 19.74 -7.41
CA GLU A 155 7.37 20.51 -6.36
C GLU A 155 5.85 20.47 -6.54
N ALA A 156 5.34 20.62 -7.76
CA ALA A 156 3.90 20.49 -8.03
C ALA A 156 3.41 19.06 -7.74
N PHE A 157 4.11 18.04 -8.19
CA PHE A 157 3.81 16.63 -7.88
C PHE A 157 3.83 16.36 -6.36
N LYS A 158 4.85 16.85 -5.65
CA LYS A 158 4.97 16.71 -4.20
C LYS A 158 3.78 17.35 -3.47
N SER A 159 3.39 18.56 -3.87
CA SER A 159 2.23 19.24 -3.28
C SER A 159 0.91 18.48 -3.54
N LEU A 160 0.74 17.86 -4.71
CA LEU A 160 -0.40 16.97 -4.97
C LEU A 160 -0.39 15.76 -4.03
N CYS A 161 0.78 15.15 -3.82
CA CYS A 161 0.88 14.04 -2.89
C CYS A 161 0.62 14.43 -1.43
N ASN A 162 0.99 15.63 -1.02
CA ASN A 162 0.64 16.12 0.32
C ASN A 162 -0.88 16.18 0.48
N LEU A 163 -1.61 16.69 -0.51
CA LEU A 163 -3.08 16.70 -0.50
C LEU A 163 -3.65 15.28 -0.36
N TYR A 164 -3.15 14.32 -1.14
CA TYR A 164 -3.57 12.91 -1.02
C TYR A 164 -3.27 12.31 0.36
N ASN A 165 -2.11 12.62 0.94
CA ASN A 165 -1.70 12.07 2.23
C ASN A 165 -2.49 12.69 3.40
N GLU A 166 -2.91 13.94 3.26
CA GLU A 166 -3.79 14.65 4.19
C GLU A 166 -5.28 14.28 4.03
N LEU A 167 -5.65 13.47 3.01
CA LEU A 167 -7.00 12.93 2.91
C LEU A 167 -7.27 12.01 4.09
N ASP A 168 -8.11 12.48 4.99
CA ASP A 168 -8.61 11.69 6.10
C ASP A 168 -10.02 11.16 5.79
N TYR A 169 -10.08 9.85 5.55
CA TYR A 169 -11.34 9.16 5.31
C TYR A 169 -12.22 9.05 6.57
N GLU A 170 -11.66 9.26 7.77
CA GLU A 170 -12.38 9.22 9.04
C GLU A 170 -13.09 10.55 9.31
N THR A 171 -12.38 11.68 9.22
CA THR A 171 -12.99 13.01 9.42
C THR A 171 -13.79 13.49 8.21
N LYS A 172 -13.61 12.87 7.03
CA LYS A 172 -14.31 13.17 5.77
C LYS A 172 -14.25 14.65 5.37
N ASN A 173 -13.27 15.41 5.89
CA ASN A 173 -13.16 16.83 5.66
C ASN A 173 -12.33 17.09 4.40
N CYS A 174 -13.02 17.55 3.37
CA CYS A 174 -12.48 17.78 2.04
C CYS A 174 -12.67 19.23 1.57
N GLU A 175 -13.40 20.05 2.35
CA GLU A 175 -13.76 21.42 1.97
C GLU A 175 -12.53 22.30 1.80
N ASN A 176 -11.55 22.17 2.71
CA ASN A 176 -10.32 22.96 2.69
C ASN A 176 -9.46 22.74 1.43
N TYR A 177 -9.59 21.59 0.75
CA TYR A 177 -8.73 21.24 -0.38
C TYR A 177 -9.31 21.65 -1.75
N LEU A 178 -10.62 21.94 -1.81
CA LEU A 178 -11.33 22.24 -3.06
C LEU A 178 -11.37 23.74 -3.41
N GLU A 179 -10.96 24.63 -2.50
CA GLU A 179 -11.12 26.09 -2.64
C GLU A 179 -10.20 26.78 -3.69
N GLY A 180 -9.40 26.05 -4.46
CA GLY A 180 -8.68 26.60 -5.62
C GLY A 180 -7.51 27.53 -5.30
N ASP A 181 -7.09 27.64 -4.03
CA ASP A 181 -5.90 28.38 -3.58
C ASP A 181 -4.94 27.51 -2.74
N ASN A 182 -5.01 26.18 -2.90
CA ASN A 182 -4.10 25.28 -2.21
C ASN A 182 -2.67 25.38 -2.80
N GLU A 183 -1.71 24.76 -2.12
CA GLU A 183 -0.30 24.77 -2.53
C GLU A 183 -0.10 24.17 -3.94
N PHE A 184 -0.88 23.14 -4.30
CA PHE A 184 -0.81 22.54 -5.62
C PHE A 184 -1.21 23.52 -6.72
N ASP A 185 -2.33 24.25 -6.57
CA ASP A 185 -2.78 25.23 -7.57
C ASP A 185 -1.69 26.29 -7.83
N LYS A 186 -1.00 26.74 -6.77
CA LYS A 186 0.12 27.70 -6.85
C LYS A 186 1.31 27.12 -7.63
N LYS A 187 1.79 25.93 -7.23
CA LYS A 187 2.93 25.26 -7.89
C LYS A 187 2.63 24.86 -9.33
N TYR A 188 1.41 24.41 -9.60
CA TYR A 188 0.98 24.00 -10.93
C TYR A 188 0.86 25.20 -11.88
N LYS A 189 0.45 26.38 -11.38
CA LYS A 189 0.47 27.62 -12.17
C LYS A 189 1.89 28.04 -12.53
N GLU A 190 2.82 28.04 -11.57
CA GLU A 190 4.25 28.34 -11.81
C GLU A 190 4.87 27.41 -12.86
N LEU A 191 4.46 26.13 -12.84
CA LEU A 191 4.87 25.13 -13.81
C LEU A 191 4.29 25.42 -15.20
N LYS A 192 3.02 25.84 -15.31
CA LYS A 192 2.35 26.18 -16.58
C LYS A 192 2.84 27.47 -17.23
N ASP A 193 3.17 28.47 -16.42
CA ASP A 193 3.61 29.79 -16.90
C ASP A 193 5.04 29.77 -17.45
N TYR A 194 5.80 28.69 -17.20
CA TYR A 194 7.06 28.45 -17.88
C TYR A 194 6.79 28.24 -19.37
N ASP A 195 7.53 28.91 -20.24
CA ASP A 195 7.42 28.82 -21.70
C ASP A 195 7.92 27.44 -22.16
N ILE A 196 7.14 26.42 -21.82
CA ILE A 196 7.39 25.03 -22.13
C ILE A 196 7.23 24.94 -23.63
N THR A 197 8.38 24.91 -24.31
CA THR A 197 8.46 24.57 -25.72
C THR A 197 7.50 23.42 -26.05
N ASN A 198 6.89 23.47 -27.23
CA ASN A 198 5.89 22.53 -27.74
C ASN A 198 6.35 21.04 -27.81
N SER A 199 7.39 20.62 -27.09
CA SER A 199 7.79 19.23 -26.92
C SER A 199 6.69 18.38 -26.29
N SER A 200 6.45 17.22 -26.91
CA SER A 200 5.40 16.26 -26.56
C SER A 200 5.46 15.75 -25.10
N PRO A 201 6.63 15.38 -24.54
CA PRO A 201 6.68 14.75 -23.21
C PRO A 201 6.20 15.69 -22.08
N TYR A 202 6.53 16.97 -22.15
CA TYR A 202 6.11 17.92 -21.11
C TYR A 202 4.60 18.20 -21.16
N LYS A 203 4.00 18.24 -22.35
CA LYS A 203 2.54 18.38 -22.47
C LYS A 203 1.83 17.16 -21.88
N GLU A 204 2.36 15.97 -22.14
CA GLU A 204 1.86 14.72 -21.55
C GLU A 204 1.93 14.79 -20.03
N MET A 205 3.07 15.18 -19.45
CA MET A 205 3.22 15.34 -18.00
C MET A 205 2.29 16.36 -17.37
N LEU A 206 2.18 17.55 -17.95
CA LEU A 206 1.26 18.59 -17.48
C LEU A 206 -0.18 18.10 -17.50
N SER A 207 -0.55 17.37 -18.55
CA SER A 207 -1.87 16.77 -18.68
C SER A 207 -2.08 15.68 -17.64
N THR A 208 -1.11 14.78 -17.44
CA THR A 208 -1.18 13.70 -16.45
C THR A 208 -1.32 14.28 -15.04
N LEU A 209 -0.52 15.28 -14.68
CA LEU A 209 -0.60 15.91 -13.36
C LEU A 209 -1.93 16.67 -13.16
N SER A 210 -2.48 17.28 -14.22
CA SER A 210 -3.81 17.89 -14.19
C SER A 210 -4.90 16.86 -13.94
N THR A 211 -4.88 15.77 -14.71
CA THR A 211 -5.85 14.67 -14.60
C THR A 211 -5.79 14.05 -13.21
N ASP A 212 -4.58 13.83 -12.69
CA ASP A 212 -4.38 13.28 -11.36
C ASP A 212 -4.96 14.20 -10.26
N TYR A 213 -4.89 15.53 -10.45
CA TYR A 213 -5.53 16.48 -9.53
C TYR A 213 -7.05 16.53 -9.68
N ASP A 214 -7.58 16.38 -10.89
CA ASP A 214 -9.03 16.28 -11.11
C ASP A 214 -9.60 14.97 -10.49
N ASP A 215 -8.83 13.88 -10.57
CA ASP A 215 -9.14 12.61 -9.91
C ASP A 215 -9.14 12.76 -8.39
N PHE A 216 -8.14 13.45 -7.81
CA PHE A 216 -8.13 13.83 -6.40
C PHE A 216 -9.40 14.59 -6.01
N LYS A 217 -9.78 15.63 -6.77
CA LYS A 217 -10.99 16.42 -6.49
C LYS A 217 -12.25 15.56 -6.51
N LYS A 218 -12.32 14.60 -7.43
CA LYS A 218 -13.43 13.67 -7.53
C LYS A 218 -13.50 12.75 -6.31
N GLU A 219 -12.38 12.13 -5.94
CA GLU A 219 -12.29 11.29 -4.73
C GLU A 219 -12.72 12.08 -3.48
N CYS A 220 -12.26 13.32 -3.38
CA CYS A 220 -12.60 14.23 -2.29
C CYS A 220 -14.11 14.53 -2.21
N LYS A 221 -14.76 14.82 -3.35
CA LYS A 221 -16.21 15.02 -3.44
C LYS A 221 -17.01 13.78 -3.08
N ASP A 222 -16.54 12.61 -3.51
CA ASP A 222 -17.19 11.33 -3.19
C ASP A 222 -17.19 11.09 -1.68
N ILE A 223 -16.07 11.36 -1.00
CA ILE A 223 -15.95 11.31 0.47
C ILE A 223 -16.94 12.27 1.13
N SER A 224 -16.98 13.54 0.73
CA SER A 224 -17.91 14.53 1.30
C SER A 224 -19.38 14.19 1.06
N SER A 225 -19.73 13.62 -0.10
CA SER A 225 -21.10 13.24 -0.44
C SER A 225 -21.61 12.01 0.31
N SER A 226 -20.70 11.14 0.78
CA SER A 226 -21.05 10.02 1.66
C SER A 226 -21.55 10.50 3.03
N THR A 227 -21.18 11.72 3.44
CA THR A 227 -21.56 12.35 4.71
C THR A 227 -23.00 12.86 4.71
N SER A 228 -23.50 13.41 3.59
CA SER A 228 -24.84 14.00 3.55
C SER A 228 -25.98 12.95 3.54
N LYS A 229 -25.68 11.73 3.09
CA LYS A 229 -26.68 10.63 3.05
C LYS A 229 -26.94 9.98 4.40
N GLU A 230 -26.01 10.04 5.35
CA GLU A 230 -26.25 9.56 6.73
C GLU A 230 -27.10 10.54 7.55
N SER A 231 -27.06 11.84 7.25
CA SER A 231 -27.85 12.86 7.96
C SER A 231 -29.33 12.95 7.54
N GLU A 232 -29.75 12.34 6.43
CA GLU A 232 -31.14 12.42 5.95
C GLU A 232 -32.05 11.26 6.40
N GLN A 233 -31.52 10.22 7.06
CA GLN A 233 -32.34 9.14 7.66
C GLN A 233 -32.55 9.32 9.17
N SER A 234 -33.08 10.48 9.58
CA SER A 234 -34.07 10.58 10.66
C SER A 234 -34.53 12.03 10.79
N PRO A 235 -35.83 12.27 10.55
CA PRO A 235 -36.59 12.87 11.65
C PRO A 235 -37.94 12.18 11.84
N GLY A 236 -38.10 11.60 13.02
CA GLY A 236 -39.28 11.82 13.87
C GLY A 236 -40.63 11.24 13.43
N ARG A 237 -41.14 10.31 14.24
CA ARG A 237 -42.54 10.41 14.68
C ARG A 237 -42.66 10.04 16.15
N ILE A 238 -42.46 11.04 17.01
CA ILE A 238 -43.04 11.05 18.35
C ILE A 238 -44.43 11.66 18.19
N HIS A 239 -45.46 10.88 18.53
CA HIS A 239 -46.76 11.45 18.85
C HIS A 239 -47.24 10.81 20.15
N GLY A 240 -47.38 11.63 21.18
CA GLY A 240 -48.03 11.26 22.44
C GLY A 240 -49.15 12.24 22.72
N GLN A 241 -50.30 11.71 23.18
CA GLN A 241 -51.23 12.30 24.15
C GLN A 241 -52.32 11.26 24.53
N THR A 242 -52.09 10.56 25.67
CA THR A 242 -52.95 10.25 26.87
C THR A 242 -54.51 10.33 26.84
N PRO A 243 -55.26 9.82 27.87
CA PRO A 243 -55.20 8.56 28.66
C PRO A 243 -56.61 7.94 29.00
N VAL A 244 -56.62 6.89 29.86
CA VAL A 244 -57.68 6.46 30.86
C VAL A 244 -58.30 5.05 30.70
N ASP A 245 -57.98 4.23 31.72
CA ASP A 245 -58.65 3.12 32.44
C ASP A 245 -59.29 1.90 31.74
N SER A 246 -58.79 0.69 32.06
CA SER A 246 -59.35 -0.12 33.17
C SER A 246 -58.58 -1.45 33.41
N SER A 247 -58.10 -1.61 34.65
CA SER A 247 -58.00 -2.82 35.51
C SER A 247 -57.82 -4.25 34.96
N GLY A 248 -56.89 -4.98 35.59
CA GLY A 248 -56.93 -6.45 35.73
C GLY A 248 -55.58 -7.08 36.10
N GLU A 249 -55.44 -7.54 37.34
CA GLU A 249 -54.34 -8.28 38.02
C GLU A 249 -53.80 -9.48 37.18
N ASP A 250 -52.54 -9.93 37.30
CA ASP A 250 -51.91 -10.56 38.47
C ASP A 250 -50.37 -10.53 38.38
N ALA A 251 -49.74 -10.49 39.55
CA ALA A 251 -48.29 -10.50 39.74
C ALA A 251 -47.81 -11.87 40.19
N ASP A 252 -46.65 -12.34 39.69
CA ASP A 252 -45.77 -13.12 40.55
C ASP A 252 -44.29 -13.12 40.12
N ASN A 253 -43.47 -12.76 41.11
CA ASN A 253 -42.07 -13.10 41.39
C ASN A 253 -40.91 -12.50 40.55
N LEU A 254 -40.33 -11.44 41.15
CA LEU A 254 -38.96 -10.97 40.99
C LEU A 254 -38.11 -11.35 42.23
N VAL A 255 -36.89 -11.82 41.94
CA VAL A 255 -35.63 -11.64 42.69
C VAL A 255 -35.47 -12.35 44.04
N LYS A 256 -34.56 -13.33 44.04
CA LYS A 256 -33.53 -13.42 45.09
C LYS A 256 -32.18 -13.82 44.49
N LEU A 257 -31.27 -12.86 44.57
CA LEU A 257 -29.82 -12.96 44.33
C LEU A 257 -29.16 -13.69 45.52
N PHE A 258 -27.97 -14.25 45.27
CA PHE A 258 -26.82 -14.47 46.16
C PHE A 258 -26.32 -15.92 46.33
N ALA A 259 -24.99 -16.05 46.11
CA ALA A 259 -24.05 -17.02 46.70
C ALA A 259 -24.14 -18.47 46.16
N GLN A 260 -23.08 -19.25 45.94
CA GLN A 260 -21.62 -19.15 46.02
C GLN A 260 -21.07 -20.46 45.42
N ASP A 261 -19.73 -20.53 45.34
CA ASP A 261 -18.90 -21.75 45.35
C ASP A 261 -18.64 -22.54 44.06
N SER A 262 -17.36 -22.56 43.70
CA SER A 262 -16.66 -23.84 43.62
C SER A 262 -15.18 -23.65 43.99
N GLU A 263 -14.72 -24.36 45.02
CA GLU A 263 -13.30 -24.50 45.36
C GLU A 263 -12.96 -25.95 45.70
N SER A 264 -11.89 -26.42 45.07
CA SER A 264 -10.79 -27.22 45.63
C SER A 264 -10.78 -28.76 45.67
N SER A 265 -9.54 -29.24 45.51
CA SER A 265 -8.87 -30.43 46.07
C SER A 265 -8.79 -31.70 45.21
N PHE A 266 -7.72 -32.52 45.22
CA PHE A 266 -6.24 -32.46 45.30
C PHE A 266 -5.79 -33.95 45.27
N GLY A 267 -4.64 -34.32 44.70
CA GLY A 267 -4.00 -35.62 45.01
C GLY A 267 -3.09 -36.23 43.94
N GLN A 268 -1.79 -36.30 44.25
CA GLN A 268 -0.63 -36.72 43.45
C GLN A 268 -0.53 -38.24 43.15
N ILE A 269 0.26 -38.63 42.12
CA ILE A 269 1.38 -39.60 42.23
C ILE A 269 2.35 -39.58 41.02
N SER A 270 3.64 -39.60 41.39
CA SER A 270 4.92 -40.03 40.79
C SER A 270 5.08 -40.65 39.37
N GLU A 271 6.06 -40.09 38.64
CA GLU A 271 7.27 -40.72 38.02
C GLU A 271 7.19 -41.69 36.79
N VAL A 272 8.11 -41.44 35.84
CA VAL A 272 8.74 -42.36 34.85
C VAL A 272 8.13 -42.50 33.42
N THR A 273 8.88 -41.93 32.46
CA THR A 273 9.25 -42.46 31.11
C THR A 273 8.34 -42.34 29.88
N SER A 274 8.99 -41.80 28.82
CA SER A 274 8.80 -42.02 27.37
C SER A 274 7.72 -41.27 26.59
N SER A 275 8.21 -40.24 25.89
CA SER A 275 8.05 -40.00 24.44
C SER A 275 6.65 -40.16 23.84
N SER A 276 5.91 -39.05 23.76
CA SER A 276 4.82 -38.88 22.78
C SER A 276 4.62 -37.40 22.41
N SER A 277 5.57 -36.81 21.68
CA SER A 277 5.39 -35.46 21.10
C SER A 277 5.68 -35.46 19.59
N SER A 278 4.73 -35.96 18.81
CA SER A 278 4.68 -35.70 17.35
C SER A 278 3.27 -35.71 16.74
N ILE A 279 2.24 -36.09 17.52
CA ILE A 279 0.85 -36.20 17.06
C ILE A 279 0.02 -34.96 17.42
N VAL A 280 0.27 -34.36 18.60
CA VAL A 280 -0.51 -33.20 19.09
C VAL A 280 -0.28 -31.95 18.22
N SER A 281 0.92 -31.74 17.68
CA SER A 281 1.22 -30.60 16.80
C SER A 281 0.66 -30.75 15.37
N LYS A 282 0.24 -31.95 14.96
CA LYS A 282 -0.32 -32.21 13.62
C LYS A 282 -1.85 -32.06 13.55
N LEU A 283 -2.55 -32.16 14.68
CA LEU A 283 -4.02 -32.06 14.75
C LEU A 283 -4.54 -30.61 14.88
N ILE A 284 -3.74 -29.71 15.46
CA ILE A 284 -4.13 -28.31 15.71
C ILE A 284 -4.41 -27.51 14.41
N PRO A 285 -3.60 -27.61 13.34
CA PRO A 285 -3.86 -26.88 12.10
C PRO A 285 -5.15 -27.34 11.41
N VAL A 286 -5.43 -28.64 11.44
CA VAL A 286 -6.61 -29.25 10.79
C VAL A 286 -7.90 -28.81 11.50
N LEU A 287 -7.91 -28.83 12.83
CA LEU A 287 -9.07 -28.40 13.63
C LEU A 287 -9.40 -26.91 13.46
N LEU A 288 -8.39 -26.03 13.32
CA LEU A 288 -8.60 -24.60 13.10
C LEU A 288 -9.22 -24.31 11.72
N ILE A 289 -8.81 -25.04 10.68
CA ILE A 289 -9.33 -24.88 9.31
C ILE A 289 -10.80 -25.34 9.24
N PHE A 290 -11.15 -26.48 9.83
CA PHE A 290 -12.51 -27.01 9.75
C PHE A 290 -13.49 -26.42 10.77
N GLY A 291 -13.01 -25.92 11.91
CA GLY A 291 -13.85 -25.35 12.97
C GLY A 291 -14.14 -23.86 12.82
N ALA A 292 -13.14 -23.03 12.51
CA ALA A 292 -13.31 -21.57 12.55
C ALA A 292 -14.02 -21.02 11.30
N ILE A 293 -13.69 -21.55 10.12
CA ILE A 293 -14.20 -21.08 8.82
C ILE A 293 -15.74 -21.11 8.74
N PRO A 294 -16.44 -22.20 9.08
CA PRO A 294 -17.91 -22.23 9.01
C PRO A 294 -18.59 -21.30 10.04
N ILE A 295 -17.97 -21.05 11.19
CA ILE A 295 -18.51 -20.14 12.22
C ILE A 295 -18.48 -18.69 11.72
N PHE A 296 -17.36 -18.24 11.16
CA PHE A 296 -17.25 -16.90 10.57
C PHE A 296 -18.17 -16.71 9.34
N LEU A 297 -18.34 -17.76 8.53
CA LEU A 297 -19.30 -17.78 7.43
C LEU A 297 -20.76 -17.63 7.90
N GLY A 298 -21.15 -18.32 8.97
CA GLY A 298 -22.47 -18.21 9.57
C GLY A 298 -22.79 -16.79 10.08
N ILE A 299 -21.78 -16.11 10.65
CA ILE A 299 -21.92 -14.72 11.10
C ILE A 299 -22.07 -13.76 9.91
N SER A 300 -21.27 -13.94 8.84
CA SER A 300 -21.31 -13.07 7.64
C SER A 300 -22.64 -13.17 6.87
N TYR A 301 -23.26 -14.36 6.84
CA TYR A 301 -24.53 -14.57 6.13
C TYR A 301 -25.71 -13.85 6.81
N LYS A 302 -25.64 -13.63 8.13
CA LYS A 302 -26.68 -12.92 8.90
C LYS A 302 -26.61 -11.39 8.75
N VAL A 303 -25.48 -10.83 8.30
CA VAL A 303 -25.30 -9.39 8.07
C VAL A 303 -25.80 -9.03 6.66
N ASN A 304 -26.95 -8.38 6.56
CA ASN A 304 -27.60 -8.08 5.28
C ASN A 304 -27.17 -6.72 4.68
N ASN A 305 -25.86 -6.43 4.68
CA ASN A 305 -25.30 -5.25 4.03
C ASN A 305 -24.66 -5.66 2.69
N LYS A 306 -25.11 -5.06 1.57
CA LYS A 306 -24.68 -5.42 0.21
C LYS A 306 -23.20 -5.10 -0.07
N GLU A 307 -22.64 -4.06 0.56
CA GLU A 307 -21.22 -3.71 0.38
C GLU A 307 -20.30 -4.68 1.13
N LEU A 308 -20.66 -5.02 2.38
CA LEU A 308 -19.91 -6.01 3.15
C LEU A 308 -19.90 -7.38 2.46
N LYS A 309 -20.99 -7.79 1.80
CA LYS A 309 -21.02 -9.04 1.01
C LYS A 309 -19.96 -9.07 -0.09
N LYS A 310 -19.72 -7.94 -0.78
CA LYS A 310 -18.67 -7.84 -1.81
C LYS A 310 -17.27 -7.94 -1.20
N TYR A 311 -17.07 -7.28 -0.06
CA TYR A 311 -15.79 -7.29 0.66
C TYR A 311 -15.47 -8.68 1.23
N PHE A 312 -16.45 -9.37 1.82
CA PHE A 312 -16.30 -10.75 2.28
C PHE A 312 -16.04 -11.73 1.13
N HIS A 313 -16.73 -11.58 0.00
CA HIS A 313 -16.47 -12.43 -1.17
C HIS A 313 -15.06 -12.23 -1.71
N TYR A 314 -14.59 -10.99 -1.79
CA TYR A 314 -13.22 -10.65 -2.20
C TYR A 314 -12.16 -11.23 -1.24
N ILE A 315 -12.32 -11.02 0.07
CA ILE A 315 -11.43 -11.58 1.10
C ILE A 315 -11.44 -13.10 1.02
N TYR A 316 -12.60 -13.73 0.88
CA TYR A 316 -12.74 -15.19 0.81
C TYR A 316 -11.99 -15.79 -0.38
N VAL A 317 -12.13 -15.20 -1.58
CA VAL A 317 -11.42 -15.65 -2.77
C VAL A 317 -9.91 -15.51 -2.60
N ASN A 318 -9.44 -14.39 -2.03
CA ASN A 318 -8.01 -14.17 -1.79
C ASN A 318 -7.42 -15.08 -0.72
N VAL A 319 -8.13 -15.32 0.38
CA VAL A 319 -7.72 -16.23 1.45
C VAL A 319 -7.69 -17.67 0.93
N ASN A 320 -8.70 -18.11 0.16
CA ASN A 320 -8.67 -19.44 -0.47
C ASN A 320 -7.53 -19.59 -1.47
N LYS A 321 -7.22 -18.56 -2.27
CA LYS A 321 -6.07 -18.58 -3.19
C LYS A 321 -4.74 -18.72 -2.44
N LYS A 322 -4.57 -18.01 -1.31
CA LYS A 322 -3.39 -18.15 -0.43
C LYS A 322 -3.33 -19.54 0.22
N ILE A 323 -4.44 -20.06 0.73
CA ILE A 323 -4.53 -21.40 1.33
C ILE A 323 -4.18 -22.48 0.30
N ILE A 324 -4.70 -22.40 -0.93
CA ILE A 324 -4.37 -23.33 -2.01
C ILE A 324 -2.87 -23.28 -2.32
N ARG A 325 -2.27 -22.09 -2.46
CA ARG A 325 -0.82 -21.95 -2.69
C ARG A 325 0.01 -22.54 -1.54
N PHE A 326 -0.39 -22.30 -0.28
CA PHE A 326 0.27 -22.88 0.89
C PHE A 326 0.14 -24.40 0.94
N LEU A 327 -1.04 -24.96 0.63
CA LEU A 327 -1.26 -26.40 0.52
C LEU A 327 -0.42 -27.02 -0.59
N THR A 328 -0.36 -26.41 -1.78
CA THR A 328 0.48 -26.88 -2.88
C THR A 328 1.95 -26.88 -2.48
N PHE A 329 2.44 -25.79 -1.86
CA PHE A 329 3.81 -25.68 -1.36
C PHE A 329 4.13 -26.72 -0.28
N TYR A 330 3.22 -26.90 0.69
CA TYR A 330 3.33 -27.91 1.74
C TYR A 330 3.38 -29.34 1.19
N ILE A 331 2.52 -29.64 0.21
CA ILE A 331 2.52 -30.94 -0.50
C ILE A 331 3.83 -31.13 -1.27
N SER A 332 4.34 -30.10 -1.95
CA SER A 332 5.62 -30.17 -2.67
C SER A 332 6.82 -30.41 -1.75
N ILE A 333 6.86 -29.80 -0.57
CA ILE A 333 7.89 -30.09 0.45
C ILE A 333 7.80 -31.53 0.92
N HIS A 334 6.60 -32.01 1.26
CA HIS A 334 6.42 -33.38 1.72
C HIS A 334 6.71 -34.43 0.64
N TYR A 335 6.44 -34.13 -0.64
CA TYR A 335 6.77 -35.02 -1.75
C TYR A 335 8.29 -35.14 -1.96
N LEU A 336 9.05 -34.08 -1.71
CA LEU A 336 10.52 -34.09 -1.75
C LEU A 336 11.15 -34.88 -0.60
N ASP A 337 10.54 -34.87 0.59
CA ASP A 337 10.99 -35.68 1.73
C ASP A 337 10.74 -37.18 1.51
N PHE A 338 9.60 -37.57 0.94
CA PHE A 338 9.33 -38.96 0.58
C PHE A 338 10.24 -39.49 -0.55
N GLY A 339 10.71 -38.62 -1.45
CA GLY A 339 11.65 -39.00 -2.51
C GLY A 339 13.05 -39.39 -2.02
N LYS A 340 13.42 -39.07 -0.77
CA LYS A 340 14.70 -39.48 -0.17
C LYS A 340 14.68 -40.87 0.45
N GLU A 341 13.53 -41.39 0.88
CA GLU A 341 13.45 -42.73 1.48
C GLU A 341 13.53 -43.86 0.44
N PHE A 342 13.15 -43.61 -0.81
CA PHE A 342 13.23 -44.62 -1.90
C PHE A 342 14.61 -44.73 -2.57
N LYS A 343 15.62 -43.96 -2.13
CA LYS A 343 16.99 -44.05 -2.68
C LYS A 343 17.92 -45.02 -1.93
N ASN A 344 17.44 -45.67 -0.87
CA ASN A 344 18.21 -46.64 -0.07
C ASN A 344 17.56 -48.04 -0.02
N ILE A 345 17.04 -48.55 -1.14
CA ILE A 345 16.73 -49.98 -1.32
C ILE A 345 17.53 -50.53 -2.48
#